data_AF-A0A968HZF2-F1
#
_entry.id   AF-A0A968HZF2-F1
#
_cell.length_a   1.000
_cell.length_b   1.000
_cell.length_c   1.000
_cell.angle_alpha   90.00
_cell.angle_beta   90.00
_cell.angle_gamma   90.00
#
_symmetry.space_group_name_H-M   'P 1'
#
loop_
_entity.id
_entity.type
_entity.pdbx_description
1 polymer ?
#
loop_
_entity_poly.entity_id
_entity_poly.type
_entity_poly.pdbx_seq_one_letter_code
_entity_poly.pdbx_strand_id
1 'polypeptide(L)' 'MALEPCRVCGTLNSTEAEICLSCEFPTKGRRRPIIYQWAALGLFLVLTVPLFIVFIYHMKPKPSPQSPPAISAQQ' A
#
# COMPACT_ATOMS: atom_id res chain seq x y z
N MET A 1 -37.15 -4.94 -14.20
CA MET A 1 -35.98 -5.83 -14.05
C MET A 1 -35.44 -6.10 -15.44
N ALA A 2 -34.20 -5.70 -15.73
CA ALA A 2 -33.56 -5.95 -17.02
C ALA A 2 -32.67 -7.19 -16.90
N LEU A 3 -32.73 -8.07 -17.90
CA LEU A 3 -31.82 -9.20 -18.01
C LEU A 3 -30.85 -8.96 -19.16
N GLU A 4 -29.57 -9.22 -18.92
CA GLU A 4 -28.52 -9.16 -19.94
C GLU A 4 -27.87 -10.53 -20.09
N PRO A 5 -27.45 -10.91 -21.31
CA PRO A 5 -26.76 -12.17 -21.52
C PRO A 5 -25.36 -12.12 -20.89
N CYS A 6 -25.00 -13.15 -20.12
CA CYS A 6 -23.67 -13.31 -19.56
C CYS A 6 -22.64 -13.50 -20.69
N ARG A 7 -21.55 -12.73 -20.66
CA ARG A 7 -20.49 -12.79 -21.70
C ARG A 7 -19.72 -14.11 -21.74
N VAL A 8 -19.85 -14.95 -20.71
CA VAL A 8 -19.11 -16.20 -20.58
C VAL A 8 -19.95 -17.40 -20.99
N CYS A 9 -21.16 -17.55 -20.42
CA CYS A 9 -22.02 -18.71 -20.66
C CYS A 9 -23.25 -18.40 -21.53
N GLY A 10 -23.50 -17.14 -21.88
CA GLY A 10 -24.64 -16.73 -22.71
C GLY A 10 -26.00 -16.76 -22.01
N THR A 11 -26.08 -17.22 -20.76
CA THR A 11 -27.36 -17.25 -20.02
C THR A 11 -27.81 -15.85 -19.63
N LEU A 12 -29.13 -15.64 -19.59
CA LEU A 12 -29.70 -14.37 -19.13
C LEU A 12 -29.46 -14.22 -17.62
N ASN A 13 -28.74 -13.17 -17.24
CA ASN A 13 -28.48 -12.83 -15.86
C ASN A 13 -29.12 -11.50 -15.48
N SER A 14 -29.40 -11.29 -14.20
CA SER A 14 -29.84 -9.98 -13.70
C SER A 14 -28.71 -8.96 -13.84
N THR A 15 -29.04 -7.75 -14.33
CA THR A 15 -28.11 -6.61 -14.38
C THR A 15 -27.69 -6.11 -12.99
N GLU A 16 -28.44 -6.48 -11.94
CA GLU A 16 -28.16 -6.12 -10.55
C GLU A 16 -27.24 -7.14 -9.84
N ALA A 17 -27.08 -8.34 -10.39
CA ALA A 17 -26.27 -9.38 -9.80
C ALA A 17 -24.77 -9.13 -10.04
N GLU A 18 -23.97 -9.18 -8.98
CA GLU A 18 -22.51 -9.01 -9.04
C GLU A 18 -21.78 -10.21 -9.68
N ILE A 19 -22.44 -11.37 -9.67
CA ILE A 19 -22.01 -12.63 -10.26
C ILE A 19 -23.09 -13.15 -11.21
N CYS A 20 -22.68 -13.96 -12.18
CA CYS A 20 -23.63 -14.70 -13.00
C CYS A 20 -24.22 -15.85 -12.19
N LEU A 21 -25.55 -15.91 -12.08
CA LEU A 21 -26.23 -16.95 -11.29
C LEU A 21 -26.17 -18.35 -11.92
N SER A 22 -25.67 -18.48 -13.15
CA SER A 22 -25.54 -19.78 -13.84
C SER A 22 -24.12 -20.34 -13.85
N CYS A 23 -23.12 -19.48 -14.05
CA CYS A 23 -21.71 -19.90 -14.17
C CYS A 23 -20.80 -19.31 -13.11
N GLU A 24 -21.38 -18.58 -12.14
CA GLU A 24 -20.69 -17.94 -11.00
C GLU A 24 -19.59 -16.94 -11.40
N PHE A 25 -19.49 -16.62 -12.70
CA PHE A 25 -18.49 -15.71 -13.20
C PHE A 25 -18.83 -14.26 -12.81
N PRO A 26 -17.87 -13.46 -12.32
CA PRO A 26 -18.11 -12.08 -11.94
C PRO A 26 -18.49 -11.24 -13.16
N THR A 27 -19.73 -10.74 -13.19
CA THR A 27 -20.28 -9.92 -14.29
C THR A 27 -19.77 -8.48 -14.22
N LYS A 28 -19.59 -7.97 -13.00
CA LYS A 28 -18.84 -6.76 -12.71
C LYS A 28 -17.46 -7.17 -12.24
N GLY A 29 -16.44 -6.91 -13.07
CA GLY A 29 -15.05 -7.04 -12.66
C GLY A 29 -14.84 -6.36 -11.31
N ARG A 30 -14.12 -7.02 -10.41
CA ARG A 30 -13.91 -6.62 -9.01
C ARG A 30 -13.41 -5.17 -8.95
N ARG A 31 -14.34 -4.21 -8.91
CA ARG A 31 -14.05 -2.80 -8.61
C ARG A 31 -13.63 -2.80 -7.16
N ARG A 32 -12.35 -3.02 -6.88
CA ARG A 32 -11.79 -2.54 -5.63
C ARG A 32 -11.83 -1.02 -5.77
N PRO A 33 -12.76 -0.29 -5.12
CA PRO A 33 -12.77 1.15 -5.24
C PRO A 33 -11.41 1.69 -4.84
N ILE A 34 -10.95 2.71 -5.57
CA ILE A 34 -9.65 3.37 -5.42
C ILE A 34 -9.37 3.75 -3.95
N ILE A 35 -10.43 4.00 -3.17
CA ILE A 35 -10.38 4.24 -1.72
C ILE A 35 -9.63 3.13 -0.96
N TYR A 36 -9.86 1.84 -1.27
CA TYR A 36 -9.15 0.76 -0.59
C TYR A 36 -7.66 0.71 -0.95
N GLN A 37 -7.30 1.13 -2.17
CA GLN A 37 -5.89 1.22 -2.56
C GLN A 37 -5.19 2.34 -1.80
N TRP A 38 -5.80 3.52 -1.70
CA TRP A 38 -5.26 4.62 -0.91
C TRP A 38 -5.22 4.32 0.59
N ALA A 39 -6.25 3.63 1.13
CA ALA A 39 -6.27 3.22 2.52
C ALA A 39 -5.13 2.24 2.84
N ALA A 40 -4.88 1.26 1.96
CA ALA A 40 -3.77 0.32 2.11
C ALA A 40 -2.42 1.04 2.04
N LEU A 41 -2.24 1.97 1.10
CA LEU A 41 -1.01 2.75 0.97
C LEU A 41 -0.77 3.65 2.18
N GLY A 42 -1.80 4.34 2.67
CA GLY A 42 -1.73 5.17 3.86
C GLY A 42 -1.34 4.36 5.09
N LEU A 43 -1.97 3.20 5.31
CA LEU A 43 -1.64 2.31 6.42
C LEU A 43 -0.20 1.81 6.33
N PHE A 44 0.26 1.43 5.13
CA PHE A 44 1.63 1.00 4.90
C PHE A 44 2.65 2.09 5.23
N LEU A 45 2.41 3.33 4.80
CA LEU A 45 3.30 4.46 5.10
C LEU A 45 3.35 4.77 6.61
N VAL A 46 2.21 4.76 7.29
CA VAL A 46 2.15 5.00 8.75
C VAL A 46 2.94 3.96 9.54
N LEU A 47 2.98 2.70 9.08
CA LEU A 47 3.76 1.66 9.73
C LEU A 47 5.24 1.67 9.34
N THR A 48 5.55 1.92 8.08
CA THR A 48 6.93 1.82 7.57
C THR A 48 7.78 3.05 7.88
N VAL A 49 7.21 4.26 7.85
CA VAL A 49 7.94 5.51 8.14
C VAL A 49 8.60 5.52 9.52
N PRO A 50 7.91 5.23 10.64
CA PRO A 50 8.56 5.24 11.95
C PRO A 50 9.62 4.15 12.08
N LEU A 51 9.37 2.96 11.51
CA LEU A 51 10.36 1.88 11.49
C LEU A 51 11.62 2.27 10.72
N PHE A 52 11.46 2.93 9.58
CA PHE A 52 12.57 3.40 8.77
C PHE A 52 13.38 4.48 9.49
N ILE A 53 12.72 5.43 10.16
CA ILE A 53 13.38 6.46 10.96
C ILE A 53 14.23 5.81 12.06
N VAL A 54 13.64 4.90 12.85
CA VAL A 54 14.36 4.20 13.93
C VAL A 54 15.54 3.40 13.38
N PHE A 55 15.36 2.72 12.26
CA PHE A 55 16.43 1.98 11.58
C PHE A 55 17.60 2.89 11.20
N ILE A 56 17.33 4.05 10.58
CA ILE A 56 18.37 5.03 10.23
C ILE A 56 19.06 5.59 11.48
N TYR A 57 18.33 5.85 12.57
CA TYR A 57 18.93 6.30 13.82
C TYR A 57 19.90 5.27 14.41
N HIS A 58 19.56 3.98 14.37
CA HIS A 58 20.46 2.92 14.81
C HIS A 58 21.68 2.74 13.90
N MET A 59 21.53 3.01 12.61
CA MET A 59 22.61 2.86 11.63
C MET A 59 23.52 4.09 11.55
N LYS A 60 23.19 5.22 12.21
CA LYS A 60 24.11 6.36 12.29
C LYS A 60 25.33 5.98 13.13
N PRO A 61 26.55 5.94 12.54
CA PRO A 61 27.75 5.80 13.34
C PRO A 61 27.84 7.00 14.27
N LYS A 62 28.18 6.72 15.54
CA LYS A 62 28.40 7.73 16.58
C LYS A 62 29.32 8.82 16.01
N PRO A 63 28.96 10.12 16.07
CA PRO A 63 29.89 11.17 15.73
C PRO A 63 31.14 10.97 16.58
N SER A 64 32.27 10.70 15.93
CA SER A 64 33.55 10.58 16.64
C SER A 64 33.75 11.88 17.42
N PRO A 65 34.05 11.83 18.73
CA PRO A 65 34.40 13.04 19.47
C PRO A 65 35.65 13.62 18.81
N GLN A 66 35.50 14.79 18.17
CA GLN A 66 36.64 15.59 17.76
C GLN A 66 37.44 15.89 19.02
N SER A 67 38.59 15.24 19.15
CA SER A 67 39.59 15.52 20.18
C SER A 67 39.92 17.01 20.12
N PRO A 68 39.96 17.73 21.26
CA PRO A 68 40.30 19.15 21.28
C PRO A 68 41.69 19.35 20.66
N PRO A 69 41.92 20.41 19.86
CA PRO A 69 43.25 20.74 19.40
C PRO A 69 44.13 20.99 20.63
N ALA A 70 45.24 20.23 20.69
CA ALA A 70 46.23 20.34 21.73
C ALA A 70 46.68 21.80 21.85
N ILE A 71 46.48 22.38 23.04
CA ILE A 71 47.12 23.62 23.47
C ILE A 71 48.62 23.34 23.44
N SER A 72 49.32 23.83 22.41
CA SER A 72 50.78 23.90 22.36
C SER A 72 51.22 24.91 21.31
N ALA A 73 52.12 25.81 21.72
CA ALA A 73 52.83 26.83 20.96
C ALA A 73 52.11 28.18 20.74
N GLN A 74 52.24 29.07 21.73
CA GLN A 74 52.97 30.34 21.54
C GLN A 74 53.33 30.92 22.91
N GLN A 75 54.58 30.68 23.32
CA GLN A 75 55.31 31.43 24.33
C GLN A 75 56.61 31.90 23.69
#